data_AF-A0A5B0SFD3-F1
#
_entry.id   AF-A0A5B0SFD3-F1
#
_cell.length_a   1.000
_cell.length_b   1.000
_cell.length_c   1.000
_cell.angle_alpha   90.00
_cell.angle_beta   90.00
_cell.angle_gamma   90.00
#
_symmetry.space_group_name_H-M   'P 1'
#
loop_
_entity.id
_entity.type
_entity.pdbx_description
1 polymer ?
#
loop_
_entity_poly.entity_id
_entity_poly.type
_entity_poly.pdbx_seq_one_letter_code
_entity_poly.pdbx_strand_id
1 'polypeptide(L)'
;MNAFGRESEPEDAALAFESIHLETGDVENSDDGEVVVPTREAEVAFLNQNQIIEVDFEDEGDWDDSIFEAVNLAHNLPPGMEIAPIETSSRVMASQWYPYQNREALIGTLINGYMRCSMSRSMYSQLRLIVSITGLQLPHWNTIKNTCESMRNLLDFDVTEHVSIWNSHCYSVSIPKILEHELANPYVHPHLDFFPEETHGKNVYKLSQSKKWREELGLYERVQMAVINEKHFYILEPTQLKSGTVVIPLYFFKMKNEIHAKCAQASISKSKRDPKLLRIEFHGGLEFTYDHLKTIKILEFDKIYSEIVWGDFGNLVQACKQFIWEIGNPTPHTLPNRWRFIANGRVIRHMPINLYADDTSGNISKQFNKHISFYFTLSGLPLNVANQEYNCQFVTTSNQAGVLELADKLTDEMNDLATFGHLAHDYELDQEVLIMSVVLCFQGDSPMHAEVTSTHLQNASLNCC
;
A
#
# COMPACT_ATOMS: atom_id res chain seq x y z
N MET A 1 29.75 -34.53 -31.86
CA MET A 1 29.98 -35.08 -30.50
C MET A 1 30.32 -33.91 -29.59
N ASN A 2 29.69 -33.91 -28.42
CA ASN A 2 29.11 -32.74 -27.75
C ASN A 2 30.09 -31.67 -27.25
N ALA A 3 29.69 -30.42 -27.44
CA ALA A 3 30.25 -29.21 -26.85
C ALA A 3 29.28 -28.64 -25.82
N PHE A 4 29.85 -28.09 -24.75
CA PHE A 4 29.22 -27.54 -23.55
C PHE A 4 28.25 -26.39 -23.85
N GLY A 5 27.09 -26.41 -23.19
CA GLY A 5 26.13 -25.31 -23.14
C GLY A 5 26.57 -24.23 -22.16
N ARG A 6 26.48 -22.97 -22.61
CA ARG A 6 26.47 -21.77 -21.77
C ARG A 6 25.00 -21.39 -21.56
N GLU A 7 24.55 -21.41 -20.32
CA GLU A 7 23.31 -20.79 -19.90
C GLU A 7 23.48 -19.27 -19.86
N SER A 8 22.44 -18.58 -20.30
CA SER A 8 22.30 -17.13 -20.41
C SER A 8 21.95 -16.51 -19.06
N GLU A 9 22.67 -15.46 -18.67
CA GLU A 9 22.34 -14.59 -17.53
C GLU A 9 21.01 -13.84 -17.78
N PRO A 10 20.16 -13.62 -16.76
CA PRO A 10 18.98 -12.78 -16.88
C PRO A 10 19.35 -11.29 -16.81
N GLU A 11 18.69 -10.49 -17.65
CA GLU A 11 18.83 -9.03 -17.75
C GLU A 11 18.41 -8.32 -16.45
N ASP A 12 19.20 -7.32 -16.05
CA ASP A 12 19.04 -6.49 -14.84
C ASP A 12 17.64 -5.84 -14.74
N ALA A 13 16.85 -6.26 -13.77
CA ALA A 13 15.69 -5.53 -13.27
C ALA A 13 16.14 -4.65 -12.10
N ALA A 14 15.92 -3.33 -12.22
CA ALA A 14 16.20 -2.40 -11.12
C ALA A 14 15.37 -2.77 -9.88
N LEU A 15 16.07 -3.00 -8.77
CA LEU A 15 15.51 -3.35 -7.46
C LEU A 15 14.89 -2.09 -6.83
N ALA A 16 13.79 -2.26 -6.08
CA ALA A 16 13.07 -1.18 -5.40
C ALA A 16 13.90 -0.39 -4.34
N PHE A 17 15.16 -0.79 -4.09
CA PHE A 17 16.03 -0.23 -3.05
C PHE A 17 17.33 0.40 -3.55
N GLU A 18 17.59 0.44 -4.86
CA GLU A 18 18.83 1.04 -5.40
C GLU A 18 18.54 2.15 -6.41
N SER A 19 18.73 3.41 -6.01
CA SER A 19 19.22 4.44 -6.95
C SER A 19 19.63 5.72 -6.20
N ILE A 20 20.94 5.99 -6.15
CA ILE A 20 21.58 7.28 -6.46
C ILE A 20 23.07 7.01 -6.67
N HIS A 21 23.59 7.29 -7.87
CA HIS A 21 25.03 7.37 -8.13
C HIS A 21 25.55 8.70 -7.58
N LEU A 22 26.50 8.66 -6.66
CA LEU A 22 27.31 9.83 -6.26
C LEU A 22 28.74 9.66 -6.77
N GLU A 23 29.15 10.58 -7.63
CA GLU A 23 30.55 10.74 -8.07
C GLU A 23 31.43 11.05 -6.87
N THR A 24 32.48 10.24 -6.68
CA THR A 24 33.49 10.44 -5.64
C THR A 24 34.38 11.64 -5.98
N GLY A 25 34.25 12.73 -5.22
CA GLY A 25 35.18 13.85 -5.19
C GLY A 25 36.20 13.72 -4.06
N ASP A 26 37.45 14.03 -4.37
CA ASP A 26 38.66 13.76 -3.59
C ASP A 26 38.70 14.36 -2.17
N VAL A 27 39.32 13.59 -1.27
CA VAL A 27 39.57 13.87 0.15
C VAL A 27 40.94 14.52 0.30
N GLU A 28 41.03 15.83 0.58
CA GLU A 28 42.18 16.45 1.24
C GLU A 28 41.78 17.73 1.98
N ASN A 29 41.69 17.67 3.32
CA ASN A 29 42.54 18.43 4.25
C ASN A 29 42.05 18.38 5.70
N SER A 30 43.03 18.14 6.56
CA SER A 30 43.09 18.19 8.03
C SER A 30 42.59 19.50 8.65
N ASP A 31 42.02 19.47 9.87
CA ASP A 31 42.80 19.81 11.08
C ASP A 31 42.01 19.57 12.38
N ASP A 32 42.78 19.38 13.44
CA ASP A 32 42.41 19.06 14.82
C ASP A 32 41.47 20.08 15.49
N GLY A 33 40.48 19.58 16.26
CA GLY A 33 39.62 20.40 17.12
C GLY A 33 38.97 19.59 18.23
N GLU A 34 39.21 20.00 19.48
CA GLU A 34 38.78 19.36 20.73
C GLU A 34 37.31 18.93 20.78
N VAL A 35 37.08 17.69 21.23
CA VAL A 35 35.77 17.19 21.62
C VAL A 35 35.36 17.81 22.95
N VAL A 36 34.52 18.83 22.91
CA VAL A 36 33.80 19.35 24.08
C VAL A 36 32.44 18.65 24.14
N VAL A 37 32.25 17.81 25.16
CA VAL A 37 30.96 17.17 25.49
C VAL A 37 30.07 18.17 26.21
N PRO A 38 28.92 18.61 25.66
CA PRO A 38 27.96 19.42 26.40
C PRO A 38 27.06 18.48 27.21
N THR A 39 27.19 18.54 28.52
CA THR A 39 26.25 17.94 29.47
C THR A 39 24.86 18.57 29.36
N ARG A 40 23.83 17.73 29.49
CA ARG A 40 22.39 18.08 29.54
C ARG A 40 22.14 19.32 30.40
N GLU A 41 21.52 20.32 29.79
CA GLU A 41 20.49 21.23 30.34
C GLU A 41 20.35 22.42 29.39
N ALA A 42 19.40 22.34 28.46
CA ALA A 42 18.95 23.50 27.70
C ALA A 42 17.46 23.32 27.36
N GLU A 43 16.62 23.96 28.17
CA GLU A 43 15.24 24.29 27.83
C GLU A 43 15.26 25.13 26.54
N VAL A 44 14.64 24.63 25.47
CA VAL A 44 14.38 25.42 24.26
C VAL A 44 12.97 25.99 24.41
N ALA A 45 12.89 27.16 25.04
CA ALA A 45 11.70 27.99 25.03
C ALA A 45 11.70 28.89 23.79
N PHE A 46 10.97 28.50 22.75
CA PHE A 46 10.41 29.43 21.77
C PHE A 46 9.03 28.95 21.36
N LEU A 47 8.02 29.30 22.17
CA LEU A 47 6.65 29.66 21.78
C LEU A 47 5.98 30.28 23.02
N ASN A 48 5.27 31.38 22.81
CA ASN A 48 4.70 32.26 23.84
C ASN A 48 3.60 31.50 24.63
N GLN A 49 3.81 31.23 25.92
CA GLN A 49 2.99 30.33 26.76
C GLN A 49 1.54 30.80 27.06
N ASN A 50 1.07 31.91 26.49
CA ASN A 50 -0.28 32.44 26.74
C ASN A 50 -1.23 32.39 25.53
N GLN A 51 -0.94 31.59 24.51
CA GLN A 51 -1.84 31.33 23.38
C GLN A 51 -1.85 29.85 22.93
N ILE A 52 -1.61 28.92 23.84
CA ILE A 52 -2.00 27.53 23.63
C ILE A 52 -3.51 27.49 23.90
N ILE A 53 -4.30 27.54 22.83
CA ILE A 53 -5.61 26.92 22.89
C ILE A 53 -5.27 25.43 22.94
N GLU A 54 -5.30 24.84 24.14
CA GLU A 54 -5.46 23.39 24.27
C GLU A 54 -6.78 23.08 23.56
N VAL A 55 -6.67 22.67 22.30
CA VAL A 55 -7.74 21.91 21.68
C VAL A 55 -7.55 20.52 22.28
N ASP A 56 -8.23 20.28 23.38
CA ASP A 56 -8.49 18.92 23.84
C ASP A 56 -9.10 18.19 22.64
N PHE A 57 -8.32 17.29 22.03
CA PHE A 57 -8.87 16.28 21.14
C PHE A 57 -9.50 15.20 22.03
N GLU A 58 -10.57 15.57 22.73
CA GLU A 58 -11.55 14.61 23.25
C GLU A 58 -12.33 14.06 22.06
N ASP A 59 -11.69 13.18 21.31
CA ASP A 59 -12.31 12.15 20.47
C ASP A 59 -11.18 11.20 20.04
N GLU A 60 -10.55 10.56 21.02
CA GLU A 60 -10.03 9.20 20.79
C GLU A 60 -11.28 8.39 20.44
N GLY A 61 -11.51 8.15 19.14
CA GLY A 61 -12.62 7.32 18.68
C GLY A 61 -12.52 5.95 19.35
N ASP A 62 -13.28 5.78 20.43
CA ASP A 62 -13.30 4.59 21.24
C ASP A 62 -13.91 3.48 20.39
N TRP A 63 -13.16 2.42 20.19
CA TRP A 63 -13.59 1.26 19.43
C TRP A 63 -14.89 0.65 19.95
N ASP A 64 -15.13 0.82 21.24
CA ASP A 64 -16.39 0.44 21.87
C ASP A 64 -17.56 1.10 21.12
N ASP A 65 -17.48 2.37 20.70
CA ASP A 65 -18.55 3.09 19.99
C ASP A 65 -18.83 2.52 18.60
N SER A 66 -17.80 2.12 17.85
CA SER A 66 -17.97 1.51 16.51
C SER A 66 -18.58 0.10 16.59
N ILE A 67 -18.19 -0.67 17.62
CA ILE A 67 -18.79 -1.98 17.91
C ILE A 67 -20.24 -1.79 18.37
N PHE A 68 -20.51 -0.83 19.26
CA PHE A 68 -21.86 -0.51 19.69
C PHE A 68 -22.71 -0.02 18.53
N GLU A 69 -22.19 0.75 17.59
CA GLU A 69 -22.89 1.15 16.37
C GLU A 69 -23.21 -0.06 15.48
N ALA A 70 -22.25 -0.96 15.23
CA ALA A 70 -22.47 -2.19 14.47
C ALA A 70 -23.51 -3.11 15.15
N VAL A 71 -23.45 -3.23 16.48
CA VAL A 71 -24.41 -3.99 17.29
C VAL A 71 -25.79 -3.32 17.29
N ASN A 72 -25.86 -2.00 17.36
CA ASN A 72 -27.10 -1.23 17.29
C ASN A 72 -27.74 -1.30 15.90
N LEU A 73 -26.95 -1.29 14.82
CA LEU A 73 -27.41 -1.54 13.44
C LEU A 73 -28.00 -2.95 13.31
N ALA A 74 -27.39 -3.95 13.95
CA ALA A 74 -27.93 -5.31 14.00
C ALA A 74 -29.21 -5.42 14.85
N HIS A 75 -29.35 -4.59 15.90
CA HIS A 75 -30.53 -4.57 16.78
C HIS A 75 -31.71 -3.73 16.27
N ASN A 76 -31.48 -2.73 15.41
CA ASN A 76 -32.51 -1.82 14.89
C ASN A 76 -33.38 -2.38 13.75
N LEU A 77 -33.31 -3.69 13.47
CA LEU A 77 -34.27 -4.35 12.58
C LEU A 77 -35.60 -4.58 13.31
N PRO A 78 -36.73 -4.03 12.84
CA PRO A 78 -38.04 -4.29 13.44
C PRO A 78 -38.38 -5.78 13.38
N PRO A 79 -38.99 -6.37 14.42
CA PRO A 79 -39.44 -7.76 14.37
C PRO A 79 -40.60 -7.87 13.38
N GLY A 80 -40.30 -8.32 12.15
CA GLY A 80 -41.32 -8.66 11.14
C GLY A 80 -41.15 -8.06 9.74
N MET A 81 -40.04 -7.42 9.39
CA MET A 81 -39.78 -7.06 7.98
C MET A 81 -39.11 -8.25 7.29
N GLU A 82 -39.86 -8.95 6.43
CA GLU A 82 -39.25 -9.88 5.47
C GLU A 82 -38.24 -9.11 4.64
N ILE A 83 -36.95 -9.38 4.88
CA ILE A 83 -35.88 -8.97 3.98
C ILE A 83 -36.19 -9.69 2.68
N ALA A 84 -36.64 -8.94 1.67
CA ALA A 84 -36.77 -9.46 0.32
C ALA A 84 -35.41 -10.10 -0.03
N PRO A 85 -35.39 -11.36 -0.53
CA PRO A 85 -34.14 -12.04 -0.79
C PRO A 85 -33.30 -11.16 -1.71
N ILE A 86 -32.08 -10.85 -1.29
CA ILE A 86 -31.05 -10.49 -2.25
C ILE A 86 -30.99 -11.72 -3.16
N GLU A 87 -31.45 -11.59 -4.41
CA GLU A 87 -31.32 -12.62 -5.43
C GLU A 87 -29.84 -12.70 -5.87
N THR A 88 -28.95 -12.99 -4.91
CA THR A 88 -27.65 -13.56 -5.20
C THR A 88 -27.87 -15.06 -5.37
N SER A 89 -28.00 -15.43 -6.64
CA SER A 89 -27.88 -16.79 -7.15
C SER A 89 -26.95 -17.66 -6.28
N SER A 90 -27.56 -18.61 -5.56
CA SER A 90 -26.97 -19.76 -4.88
C SER A 90 -25.87 -19.48 -3.85
N ARG A 91 -26.25 -19.29 -2.58
CA ARG A 91 -25.45 -19.72 -1.40
C ARG A 91 -26.38 -19.79 -0.17
N VAL A 92 -26.19 -20.86 0.59
CA VAL A 92 -26.80 -21.27 1.87
C VAL A 92 -27.56 -20.15 2.59
N MET A 93 -28.79 -20.42 3.08
CA MET A 93 -29.47 -19.55 4.04
C MET A 93 -28.57 -19.35 5.26
N ALA A 94 -27.78 -18.29 5.22
CA ALA A 94 -26.82 -17.96 6.26
C ALA A 94 -27.64 -17.70 7.52
N SER A 95 -27.28 -18.33 8.63
CA SER A 95 -27.92 -18.05 9.91
C SER A 95 -27.88 -16.54 10.17
N GLN A 96 -28.85 -16.00 10.92
CA GLN A 96 -28.85 -14.58 11.32
C GLN A 96 -27.51 -14.14 11.96
N TRP A 97 -26.76 -15.09 12.50
CA TRP A 97 -25.49 -14.87 13.19
C TRP A 97 -24.26 -15.14 12.32
N TYR A 98 -24.41 -15.46 11.04
CA TYR A 98 -23.28 -15.67 10.14
C TYR A 98 -22.32 -14.46 10.18
N PRO A 99 -20.99 -14.65 10.30
CA PRO A 99 -20.23 -15.91 10.14
C PRO A 99 -20.17 -16.81 11.40
N TYR A 100 -20.76 -16.39 12.52
CA TYR A 100 -20.83 -17.19 13.74
C TYR A 100 -21.90 -18.29 13.64
N GLN A 101 -21.69 -19.38 14.37
CA GLN A 101 -22.62 -20.50 14.43
C GLN A 101 -23.94 -20.14 15.12
N ASN A 102 -23.88 -19.26 16.12
CA ASN A 102 -25.02 -18.77 16.90
C ASN A 102 -24.66 -17.48 17.64
N ARG A 103 -25.67 -16.90 18.32
CA ARG A 103 -25.55 -15.68 19.13
C ARG A 103 -24.49 -15.82 20.24
N GLU A 104 -24.49 -16.95 20.93
CA GLU A 104 -23.61 -17.21 22.07
C GLU A 104 -22.14 -17.29 21.64
N ALA A 105 -21.87 -17.78 20.43
CA ALA A 105 -20.53 -17.80 19.84
C ALA A 105 -20.03 -16.37 19.58
N LEU A 106 -20.86 -15.49 19.03
CA LEU A 106 -20.53 -14.07 18.86
C LEU A 106 -20.20 -13.42 20.20
N ILE A 107 -21.11 -13.53 21.17
CA ILE A 107 -20.93 -12.93 22.50
C ILE A 107 -19.69 -13.50 23.18
N GLY A 108 -19.48 -14.81 23.10
CA GLY A 108 -18.32 -15.48 23.66
C GLY A 108 -17.00 -14.98 23.04
N THR A 109 -16.96 -14.77 21.72
CA THR A 109 -15.79 -14.22 21.04
C THR A 109 -15.52 -12.77 21.40
N LEU A 110 -16.57 -11.92 21.48
CA LEU A 110 -16.44 -10.53 21.93
C LEU A 110 -15.88 -10.44 23.36
N ILE A 111 -16.39 -11.29 24.26
CA ILE A 111 -15.93 -11.38 25.65
C ILE A 111 -14.49 -11.90 25.77
N ASN A 112 -14.11 -12.87 24.93
CA ASN A 112 -12.76 -13.42 24.92
C ASN A 112 -11.71 -12.34 24.63
N GLY A 113 -12.11 -11.29 23.92
CA GLY A 113 -11.28 -10.14 23.64
C GLY A 113 -11.26 -9.79 22.16
N TYR A 114 -11.16 -8.50 21.88
CA TYR A 114 -10.77 -7.95 20.60
C TYR A 114 -9.31 -7.48 20.67
N MET A 115 -8.61 -7.56 19.52
CA MET A 115 -7.26 -7.02 19.21
C MET A 115 -6.21 -7.09 20.33
N ARG A 116 -6.33 -6.26 21.38
CA ARG A 116 -5.33 -6.08 22.46
C ARG A 116 -5.80 -6.52 23.86
N CYS A 117 -7.10 -6.77 24.08
CA CYS A 117 -7.64 -7.18 25.38
C CYS A 117 -8.01 -8.66 25.40
N SER A 118 -7.02 -9.55 25.38
CA SER A 118 -7.26 -10.99 25.48
C SER A 118 -7.51 -11.41 26.93
N MET A 119 -8.66 -12.01 27.19
CA MET A 119 -9.00 -12.55 28.50
C MET A 119 -8.30 -13.89 28.73
N SER A 120 -7.75 -14.10 29.93
CA SER A 120 -7.19 -15.40 30.28
C SER A 120 -8.26 -16.49 30.29
N ARG A 121 -7.88 -17.73 29.95
CA ARG A 121 -8.80 -18.89 29.97
C ARG A 121 -9.50 -19.06 31.33
N SER A 122 -8.80 -18.80 32.43
CA SER A 122 -9.37 -18.89 33.78
C SER A 122 -10.40 -17.79 34.03
N MET A 123 -10.11 -16.55 33.64
CA MET A 123 -11.05 -15.43 33.76
C MET A 123 -12.28 -15.64 32.89
N TYR A 124 -12.11 -16.08 31.63
CA TYR A 124 -13.22 -16.42 30.74
C TYR A 124 -14.12 -17.52 31.35
N SER A 125 -13.51 -18.54 31.95
CA SER A 125 -14.25 -19.63 32.61
C SER A 125 -15.07 -19.15 33.80
N GLN A 126 -14.54 -18.19 34.59
CA GLN A 126 -15.27 -17.57 35.69
C GLN A 126 -16.42 -16.70 35.18
N LEU A 127 -16.18 -15.87 34.16
CA LEU A 127 -17.20 -15.02 33.57
C LEU A 127 -18.32 -15.86 32.93
N ARG A 128 -17.98 -16.94 32.24
CA ARG A 128 -18.95 -17.92 31.72
C ARG A 128 -19.85 -18.48 32.82
N LEU A 129 -19.31 -18.80 34.00
CA LEU A 129 -20.10 -19.27 35.14
C LEU A 129 -21.06 -18.19 35.63
N ILE A 130 -20.58 -16.95 35.80
CA ILE A 130 -21.40 -15.81 36.26
C ILE A 130 -22.54 -15.54 35.28
N VAL A 131 -22.22 -15.46 33.99
CA VAL A 131 -23.20 -15.20 32.92
C VAL A 131 -24.23 -16.33 32.82
N SER A 132 -23.86 -17.58 33.12
CA SER A 132 -24.80 -18.71 33.11
C SER A 132 -25.97 -18.55 34.11
N ILE A 133 -25.77 -17.79 35.20
CA ILE A 133 -26.82 -17.49 36.19
C ILE A 133 -27.93 -16.62 35.57
N THR A 134 -27.60 -15.82 34.55
CA THR A 134 -28.55 -14.96 33.84
C THR A 134 -29.35 -15.70 32.76
N GLY A 135 -29.08 -16.99 32.55
CA GLY A 135 -29.72 -17.82 31.51
C GLY A 135 -28.97 -17.85 30.17
N LEU A 136 -27.91 -17.06 29.99
CA LEU A 136 -27.08 -17.08 28.79
C LEU A 136 -25.97 -18.16 28.90
N GLN A 137 -25.94 -19.09 27.95
CA GLN A 137 -24.99 -20.22 27.96
C GLN A 137 -23.84 -19.98 26.99
N LEU A 138 -22.79 -19.31 27.48
CA LEU A 138 -21.61 -19.05 26.64
C LEU A 138 -20.87 -20.35 26.26
N PRO A 139 -20.25 -20.39 25.07
CA PRO A 139 -19.46 -21.52 24.61
C PRO A 139 -18.27 -21.83 25.52
N HIS A 140 -17.76 -23.05 25.45
CA HIS A 140 -16.49 -23.37 26.11
C HIS A 140 -15.31 -22.71 25.35
N TRP A 141 -14.20 -22.45 26.04
CA TRP A 141 -13.00 -21.84 25.46
C TRP A 141 -12.56 -22.47 24.12
N ASN A 142 -12.52 -23.80 24.07
CA ASN A 142 -12.13 -24.52 22.85
C ASN A 142 -13.08 -24.24 21.67
N THR A 143 -14.38 -24.04 21.95
CA THR A 143 -15.37 -23.70 20.92
C THR A 143 -15.13 -22.29 20.37
N ILE A 144 -14.74 -21.33 21.22
CA ILE A 144 -14.33 -19.99 20.76
C ILE A 144 -13.09 -20.10 19.87
N LYS A 145 -12.08 -20.85 20.31
CA LYS A 145 -10.85 -21.06 19.51
C LYS A 145 -11.19 -21.64 18.13
N ASN A 146 -12.04 -22.67 18.08
CA ASN A 146 -12.49 -23.27 16.83
C ASN A 146 -13.31 -22.30 15.96
N THR A 147 -14.07 -21.39 16.59
CA THR A 147 -14.82 -20.35 15.89
C THR A 147 -13.86 -19.34 15.25
N CYS A 148 -12.87 -18.84 15.99
CA CYS A 148 -11.84 -17.95 15.47
C CYS A 148 -11.01 -18.62 14.36
N GLU A 149 -10.70 -19.92 14.49
CA GLU A 149 -10.04 -20.71 13.44
C GLU A 149 -10.92 -20.85 12.19
N SER A 150 -12.22 -21.12 12.37
CA SER A 150 -13.16 -21.17 11.24
C SER A 150 -13.27 -19.83 10.52
N MET A 151 -13.18 -18.70 11.26
CA MET A 151 -13.17 -17.35 10.68
C MET A 151 -11.89 -17.05 9.92
N ARG A 152 -10.73 -17.42 10.45
CA ARG A 152 -9.45 -17.31 9.72
C ARG A 152 -9.47 -18.13 8.44
N ASN A 153 -9.98 -19.36 8.49
CA ASN A 153 -10.14 -20.20 7.30
C ASN A 153 -11.14 -19.61 6.30
N LEU A 154 -12.20 -18.95 6.76
CA LEU A 154 -13.18 -18.29 5.89
C LEU A 154 -12.56 -17.09 5.17
N LEU A 155 -11.71 -16.34 5.85
CA LEU A 155 -11.02 -15.16 5.31
C LEU A 155 -9.74 -15.52 4.54
N ASP A 156 -9.33 -16.80 4.53
CA ASP A 156 -8.06 -17.25 3.94
C ASP A 156 -6.86 -16.47 4.53
N PHE A 157 -6.89 -16.30 5.86
CA PHE A 157 -5.98 -15.45 6.61
C PHE A 157 -5.18 -16.27 7.65
N ASP A 158 -4.11 -16.89 7.17
CA ASP A 158 -3.26 -17.78 7.94
C ASP A 158 -1.88 -17.20 8.24
N VAL A 159 -1.29 -17.69 9.33
CA VAL A 159 0.10 -17.39 9.69
C VAL A 159 1.01 -18.30 8.88
N THR A 160 1.92 -17.69 8.12
CA THR A 160 2.92 -18.39 7.32
C THR A 160 4.22 -18.52 8.11
N GLU A 161 4.78 -19.73 8.11
CA GLU A 161 6.11 -19.98 8.66
C GLU A 161 7.14 -19.92 7.54
N HIS A 162 8.26 -19.24 7.79
CA HIS A 162 9.42 -19.23 6.91
C HIS A 162 10.70 -19.40 7.73
N VAL A 163 11.71 -19.98 7.11
CA VAL A 163 13.01 -20.20 7.73
C VAL A 163 13.98 -19.18 7.15
N SER A 164 14.57 -18.35 8.01
CA SER A 164 15.54 -17.32 7.60
C SER A 164 16.84 -17.95 7.09
N ILE A 165 17.69 -17.15 6.44
CA ILE A 165 19.04 -17.54 6.02
C ILE A 165 19.92 -18.04 7.18
N TRP A 166 19.63 -17.65 8.42
CA TRP A 166 20.33 -18.11 9.63
C TRP A 166 19.61 -19.26 10.34
N ASN A 167 18.65 -19.87 9.65
CA ASN A 167 17.88 -21.02 10.12
C ASN A 167 17.02 -20.71 11.36
N SER A 168 16.59 -19.45 11.50
CA SER A 168 15.59 -19.00 12.47
C SER A 168 14.19 -19.23 11.92
N HIS A 169 13.27 -19.73 12.75
CA HIS A 169 11.87 -19.87 12.37
C HIS A 169 11.14 -18.56 12.60
N CYS A 170 10.62 -17.96 11.53
CA CYS A 170 9.91 -16.70 11.53
C CYS A 170 8.45 -16.92 11.09
N TYR A 171 7.54 -16.12 11.64
CA TYR A 171 6.11 -16.26 11.42
C TYR A 171 5.51 -14.93 11.00
N SER A 172 4.86 -14.89 9.84
CA SER A 172 4.29 -13.66 9.29
C SER A 172 2.89 -13.87 8.76
N VAL A 173 2.11 -12.81 8.82
CA VAL A 173 0.83 -12.67 8.12
C VAL A 173 1.09 -12.03 6.76
N SER A 174 0.38 -12.49 5.73
CA SER A 174 0.57 -12.01 4.36
C SER A 174 0.12 -10.55 4.18
N ILE A 175 1.03 -9.67 3.74
CA ILE A 175 0.71 -8.28 3.41
C ILE A 175 -0.34 -8.20 2.29
N PRO A 176 -0.22 -8.92 1.16
CA PRO A 176 -1.25 -8.95 0.11
C PRO A 176 -2.65 -9.25 0.64
N LYS A 177 -2.78 -10.21 1.57
CA LYS A 177 -4.06 -10.54 2.21
C LYS A 177 -4.59 -9.44 3.11
N ILE A 178 -3.72 -8.77 3.87
CA ILE A 178 -4.15 -7.60 4.66
C ILE A 178 -4.70 -6.52 3.72
N LEU A 179 -3.99 -6.19 2.63
CA LEU A 179 -4.44 -5.19 1.67
C LEU A 179 -5.76 -5.58 0.98
N GLU A 180 -5.93 -6.87 0.63
CA GLU A 180 -7.17 -7.42 0.09
C GLU A 180 -8.36 -7.19 1.04
N HIS A 181 -8.18 -7.46 2.34
CA HIS A 181 -9.22 -7.24 3.34
C HIS A 181 -9.51 -5.77 3.61
N GLU A 182 -8.48 -4.93 3.69
CA GLU A 182 -8.66 -3.48 3.89
C GLU A 182 -9.33 -2.80 2.69
N LEU A 183 -9.09 -3.29 1.48
CA LEU A 183 -9.81 -2.82 0.29
C LEU A 183 -11.28 -3.27 0.29
N ALA A 184 -11.59 -4.45 0.82
CA ALA A 184 -12.96 -4.93 0.96
C ALA A 184 -13.70 -4.32 2.19
N ASN A 185 -13.00 -3.56 3.02
CA ASN A 185 -13.51 -3.08 4.30
C ASN A 185 -14.36 -1.80 4.13
N PRO A 186 -15.68 -1.84 4.41
CA PRO A 186 -16.57 -0.69 4.23
C PRO A 186 -16.27 0.48 5.17
N TYR A 187 -15.56 0.25 6.28
CA TYR A 187 -15.20 1.30 7.24
C TYR A 187 -13.91 2.03 6.86
N VAL A 188 -13.00 1.36 6.16
CA VAL A 188 -11.68 1.91 5.81
C VAL A 188 -11.69 2.43 4.37
N HIS A 189 -12.31 1.69 3.45
CA HIS A 189 -12.32 2.02 2.02
C HIS A 189 -12.75 3.48 1.71
N PRO A 190 -13.82 4.04 2.31
CA PRO A 190 -14.24 5.42 2.03
C PRO A 190 -13.18 6.49 2.34
N HIS A 191 -12.18 6.16 3.15
CA HIS A 191 -11.10 7.06 3.53
C HIS A 191 -9.83 6.89 2.68
N LEU A 192 -9.75 5.84 1.86
CA LEU A 192 -8.56 5.52 1.07
C LEU A 192 -8.44 6.41 -0.17
N ASP A 193 -7.28 7.06 -0.30
CA ASP A 193 -6.84 7.65 -1.56
C ASP A 193 -6.01 6.64 -2.37
N PHE A 194 -6.33 6.47 -3.65
CA PHE A 194 -5.58 5.63 -4.60
C PHE A 194 -4.70 6.43 -5.57
N PHE A 195 -4.77 7.75 -5.48
CA PHE A 195 -3.99 8.69 -6.29
C PHE A 195 -3.33 9.71 -5.36
N PRO A 196 -2.09 10.14 -5.66
CA PRO A 196 -1.51 11.25 -4.94
C PRO A 196 -2.31 12.53 -5.22
N GLU A 197 -2.37 13.44 -4.25
CA GLU A 197 -3.11 14.70 -4.32
C GLU A 197 -2.16 15.91 -4.43
N GLU A 198 -2.47 16.81 -5.37
CA GLU A 198 -1.80 18.11 -5.50
C GLU A 198 -2.55 19.17 -4.69
N THR A 199 -1.88 19.72 -3.68
CA THR A 199 -2.40 20.79 -2.82
C THR A 199 -1.58 22.07 -2.86
N HIS A 200 -0.50 22.12 -3.65
CA HIS A 200 0.47 23.22 -3.71
C HIS A 200 1.03 23.58 -2.32
N GLY A 201 1.23 22.57 -1.47
CA GLY A 201 1.76 22.73 -0.11
C GLY A 201 0.80 23.35 0.90
N LYS A 202 -0.50 23.42 0.60
CA LYS A 202 -1.52 23.97 1.51
C LYS A 202 -2.33 22.85 2.15
N ASN A 203 -2.70 23.03 3.42
CA ASN A 203 -3.56 22.10 4.16
C ASN A 203 -3.12 20.64 4.00
N VAL A 204 -1.84 20.37 4.31
CA VAL A 204 -1.29 19.01 4.22
C VAL A 204 -1.63 18.25 5.50
N TYR A 205 -2.44 17.20 5.38
CA TYR A 205 -2.87 16.35 6.50
C TYR A 205 -2.94 14.85 6.14
N LYS A 206 -2.56 14.49 4.90
CA LYS A 206 -2.49 13.10 4.43
C LYS A 206 -1.16 12.83 3.73
N LEU A 207 -0.73 11.57 3.73
CA LEU A 207 0.46 11.15 2.97
C LEU A 207 0.20 11.06 1.46
N SER A 208 -1.05 10.94 1.02
CA SER A 208 -1.44 11.13 -0.39
C SER A 208 -1.03 12.50 -0.94
N GLN A 209 -0.88 13.51 -0.08
CA GLN A 209 -0.44 14.87 -0.46
C GLN A 209 1.08 15.04 -0.42
N SER A 210 1.82 13.99 -0.06
CA SER A 210 3.29 14.04 0.03
C SER A 210 3.95 14.18 -1.34
N LYS A 211 5.09 14.87 -1.36
CA LYS A 211 5.96 14.92 -2.55
C LYS A 211 6.43 13.52 -2.96
N LYS A 212 6.70 12.65 -1.98
CA LYS A 212 7.20 11.28 -2.23
C LYS A 212 6.25 10.48 -3.12
N TRP A 213 4.96 10.44 -2.79
CA TRP A 213 3.97 9.74 -3.60
C TRP A 213 3.67 10.47 -4.93
N ARG A 214 3.60 11.80 -4.91
CA ARG A 214 3.25 12.59 -6.10
C ARG A 214 4.34 12.60 -7.19
N GLU A 215 5.61 12.62 -6.80
CA GLU A 215 6.73 12.95 -7.71
C GLU A 215 7.90 11.96 -7.66
N GLU A 216 8.23 11.41 -6.49
CA GLU A 216 9.54 10.75 -6.26
C GLU A 216 9.51 9.23 -6.48
N LEU A 217 8.33 8.60 -6.46
CA LEU A 217 8.21 7.19 -6.86
C LEU A 217 8.66 7.01 -8.30
N GLY A 218 9.45 5.98 -8.58
CA GLY A 218 9.92 5.67 -9.92
C GLY A 218 8.79 5.34 -10.89
N LEU A 219 9.16 5.12 -12.15
CA LEU A 219 8.20 4.93 -13.25
C LEU A 219 7.34 3.68 -13.06
N TYR A 220 7.89 2.63 -12.46
CA TYR A 220 7.21 1.35 -12.26
C TYR A 220 6.49 1.27 -10.92
N GLU A 221 6.84 2.14 -9.96
CA GLU A 221 6.34 2.15 -8.58
C GLU A 221 5.19 3.14 -8.36
N ARG A 222 5.06 4.15 -9.24
CA ARG A 222 3.99 5.17 -9.18
C ARG A 222 2.65 4.64 -9.71
N VAL A 223 1.61 5.46 -9.59
CA VAL A 223 0.28 5.16 -10.15
C VAL A 223 0.34 4.91 -11.66
N GLN A 224 -0.03 3.71 -12.07
CA GLN A 224 0.13 3.24 -13.45
C GLN A 224 -1.03 3.57 -14.37
N MET A 225 -2.23 3.71 -13.82
CA MET A 225 -3.46 3.68 -14.61
C MET A 225 -4.52 4.65 -14.06
N ALA A 226 -5.28 5.26 -14.96
CA ALA A 226 -6.51 5.97 -14.66
C ALA A 226 -7.66 5.46 -15.55
N VAL A 227 -8.88 5.48 -15.01
CA VAL A 227 -10.08 4.95 -15.68
C VAL A 227 -11.03 6.09 -16.03
N ILE A 228 -11.54 6.10 -17.25
CA ILE A 228 -12.62 6.99 -17.67
C ILE A 228 -13.50 6.29 -18.71
N ASN A 229 -14.82 6.33 -18.51
CA ASN A 229 -15.81 5.70 -19.40
C ASN A 229 -15.46 4.23 -19.73
N GLU A 230 -15.10 3.44 -18.71
CA GLU A 230 -14.68 2.03 -18.84
C GLU A 230 -13.39 1.82 -19.67
N LYS A 231 -12.73 2.89 -20.11
CA LYS A 231 -11.44 2.84 -20.80
C LYS A 231 -10.30 3.04 -19.81
N HIS A 232 -9.27 2.21 -19.96
CA HIS A 232 -8.09 2.23 -19.10
C HIS A 232 -6.96 2.96 -19.83
N PHE A 233 -6.47 4.03 -19.22
CA PHE A 233 -5.33 4.81 -19.71
C PHE A 233 -4.14 4.52 -18.82
N TYR A 234 -3.02 4.13 -19.42
CA TYR A 234 -1.79 3.83 -18.69
C TYR A 234 -0.76 4.94 -18.93
N ILE A 235 0.15 5.10 -17.98
CA ILE A 235 1.35 5.88 -18.22
C ILE A 235 2.16 5.25 -19.36
N LEU A 236 2.92 6.08 -20.09
CA LEU A 236 3.73 5.66 -21.24
C LEU A 236 2.92 5.07 -22.40
N GLU A 237 1.59 5.24 -22.44
CA GLU A 237 0.79 4.88 -23.60
C GLU A 237 0.31 6.13 -24.35
N PRO A 238 0.49 6.21 -25.69
CA PRO A 238 -0.07 7.29 -26.48
C PRO A 238 -1.59 7.38 -26.28
N THR A 239 -2.05 8.57 -25.95
CA THR A 239 -3.45 8.87 -25.67
C THR A 239 -3.90 10.04 -26.53
N GLN A 240 -4.99 9.87 -27.26
CA GLN A 240 -5.59 10.96 -28.02
C GLN A 240 -6.61 11.68 -27.15
N LEU A 241 -6.46 13.01 -27.08
CA LEU A 241 -7.41 13.89 -26.43
C LEU A 241 -8.61 14.16 -27.35
N LYS A 242 -9.71 14.67 -26.77
CA LYS A 242 -10.88 15.16 -27.52
C LYS A 242 -10.54 16.23 -28.57
N SER A 243 -9.45 16.97 -28.36
CA SER A 243 -8.94 17.95 -29.34
C SER A 243 -8.30 17.30 -30.59
N GLY A 244 -8.09 15.98 -30.58
CA GLY A 244 -7.35 15.23 -31.59
C GLY A 244 -5.84 15.13 -31.35
N THR A 245 -5.30 15.90 -30.40
CA THR A 245 -3.87 15.90 -30.05
C THR A 245 -3.50 14.59 -29.36
N VAL A 246 -2.35 14.01 -29.74
CA VAL A 246 -1.79 12.81 -29.07
C VAL A 246 -0.76 13.24 -28.03
N VAL A 247 -0.91 12.71 -26.82
CA VAL A 247 -0.04 12.96 -25.67
C VAL A 247 0.36 11.64 -25.02
N ILE A 248 1.39 11.66 -24.18
CA ILE A 248 1.84 10.51 -23.41
C ILE A 248 1.74 10.85 -21.91
N PRO A 249 0.83 10.24 -21.14
CA PRO A 249 0.72 10.44 -19.70
C PRO A 249 1.96 9.90 -18.97
N LEU A 250 2.47 10.64 -17.98
CA LEU A 250 3.62 10.25 -17.15
C LEU A 250 3.31 10.21 -15.65
N TYR A 251 2.30 10.96 -15.21
CA TYR A 251 1.82 10.97 -13.84
C TYR A 251 0.30 11.08 -13.83
N PHE A 252 -0.35 10.33 -12.94
CA PHE A 252 -1.76 10.51 -12.60
C PHE A 252 -1.87 10.98 -11.15
N PHE A 253 -2.70 12.00 -10.92
CA PHE A 253 -2.85 12.61 -9.60
C PHE A 253 -4.23 13.26 -9.47
N LYS A 254 -4.66 13.49 -8.24
CA LYS A 254 -5.90 14.18 -7.90
C LYS A 254 -5.60 15.65 -7.65
N MET A 255 -6.43 16.53 -8.19
CA MET A 255 -6.37 17.97 -7.92
C MET A 255 -7.80 18.50 -7.83
N LYS A 256 -8.14 19.16 -6.72
CA LYS A 256 -9.51 19.68 -6.46
C LYS A 256 -10.61 18.64 -6.66
N ASN A 257 -10.37 17.42 -6.16
CA ASN A 257 -11.27 16.27 -6.27
C ASN A 257 -11.48 15.70 -7.69
N GLU A 258 -10.72 16.15 -8.69
CA GLU A 258 -10.74 15.60 -10.05
C GLU A 258 -9.41 14.90 -10.36
N ILE A 259 -9.45 13.89 -11.24
CA ILE A 259 -8.24 13.20 -11.70
C ILE A 259 -7.63 13.98 -12.88
N HIS A 260 -6.34 14.25 -12.76
CA HIS A 260 -5.51 14.90 -13.75
C HIS A 260 -4.34 14.02 -14.14
N ALA A 261 -3.77 14.31 -15.31
CA ALA A 261 -2.56 13.70 -15.80
C ALA A 261 -1.53 14.77 -16.18
N LYS A 262 -0.26 14.56 -15.82
CA LYS A 262 0.87 15.28 -16.43
C LYS A 262 1.26 14.53 -17.69
N CYS A 263 1.20 15.21 -18.83
CA CYS A 263 1.42 14.60 -20.12
C CYS A 263 2.57 15.27 -20.88
N ALA A 264 3.43 14.45 -21.48
CA ALA A 264 4.39 14.89 -22.48
C ALA A 264 3.73 14.97 -23.87
N GLN A 265 4.16 15.92 -24.69
CA GLN A 265 3.70 16.01 -26.07
C GLN A 265 4.38 14.95 -26.94
N ALA A 266 3.58 14.17 -27.67
CA ALA A 266 4.10 13.17 -28.60
C ALA A 266 4.49 13.83 -29.93
N SER A 267 5.72 13.59 -30.39
CA SER A 267 6.21 13.94 -31.71
C SER A 267 6.11 12.71 -32.61
N ILE A 268 5.15 12.72 -33.53
CA ILE A 268 4.92 11.60 -34.46
C ILE A 268 5.49 11.97 -35.83
N SER A 269 6.51 11.24 -36.26
CA SER A 269 7.19 11.48 -37.54
C SER A 269 7.40 10.17 -38.32
N LYS A 270 7.73 10.25 -39.61
CA LYS A 270 8.09 9.04 -40.38
C LYS A 270 9.46 8.55 -39.94
N SER A 271 9.61 7.23 -39.78
CA SER A 271 10.89 6.64 -39.41
C SER A 271 11.95 6.90 -40.48
N LYS A 272 13.15 7.31 -40.04
CA LYS A 272 14.30 7.54 -40.93
C LYS A 272 14.77 6.25 -41.64
N ARG A 273 14.51 5.09 -41.03
CA ARG A 273 14.94 3.77 -41.55
C ARG A 273 13.91 3.16 -42.51
N ASP A 274 12.62 3.39 -42.27
CA ASP A 274 11.53 2.86 -43.08
C ASP A 274 10.40 3.91 -43.19
N PRO A 275 10.23 4.56 -44.36
CA PRO A 275 9.21 5.58 -44.55
C PRO A 275 7.76 5.09 -44.40
N LYS A 276 7.53 3.76 -44.38
CA LYS A 276 6.22 3.14 -44.12
C LYS A 276 5.88 3.04 -42.64
N LEU A 277 6.84 3.31 -41.75
CA LEU A 277 6.66 3.24 -40.31
C LEU A 277 6.67 4.64 -39.70
N LEU A 278 5.96 4.76 -38.58
CA LEU A 278 5.97 5.95 -37.73
C LEU A 278 6.95 5.76 -36.57
N ARG A 279 7.55 6.87 -36.15
CA ARG A 279 8.37 6.98 -34.95
C ARG A 279 7.68 7.97 -34.02
N ILE A 280 7.36 7.49 -32.83
CA ILE A 280 6.75 8.28 -31.76
C ILE A 280 7.86 8.60 -30.77
N GLU A 281 8.16 9.89 -30.62
CA GLU A 281 9.15 10.41 -29.69
C GLU A 281 8.50 11.34 -28.67
N PHE A 282 8.98 11.32 -27.43
CA PHE A 282 8.55 12.25 -26.40
C PHE A 282 9.70 12.57 -25.45
N HIS A 283 9.58 13.68 -24.76
CA HIS A 283 10.50 14.02 -23.67
C HIS A 283 10.05 13.26 -22.42
N GLY A 284 10.79 12.20 -22.07
CA GLY A 284 10.63 11.44 -20.83
C GLY A 284 11.59 11.93 -19.74
N GLY A 285 11.64 11.21 -18.62
CA GLY A 285 12.55 11.54 -17.51
C GLY A 285 12.28 12.90 -16.88
N LEU A 286 11.11 13.47 -17.15
CA LEU A 286 10.75 14.82 -16.71
C LEU A 286 10.24 14.77 -15.26
N GLU A 287 10.80 15.66 -14.44
CA GLU A 287 10.29 15.94 -13.12
C GLU A 287 8.85 16.46 -13.19
N PHE A 288 8.06 16.16 -12.16
CA PHE A 288 6.64 16.52 -12.09
C PHE A 288 6.36 18.02 -12.29
N THR A 289 7.26 18.86 -11.80
CA THR A 289 7.20 20.33 -11.82
C THR A 289 7.65 20.94 -13.15
N TYR A 290 8.17 20.13 -14.08
CA TYR A 290 8.77 20.63 -15.31
C TYR A 290 7.73 21.27 -16.24
N ASP A 291 8.01 22.50 -16.70
CA ASP A 291 7.06 23.33 -17.46
C ASP A 291 6.61 22.73 -18.80
N HIS A 292 7.40 21.82 -19.38
CA HIS A 292 7.04 21.14 -20.62
C HIS A 292 5.93 20.08 -20.43
N LEU A 293 5.63 19.68 -19.19
CA LEU A 293 4.52 18.79 -18.89
C LEU A 293 3.20 19.56 -18.80
N LYS A 294 2.27 19.23 -19.70
CA LYS A 294 0.93 19.82 -19.67
C LYS A 294 0.08 19.07 -18.66
N THR A 295 -0.53 19.82 -17.74
CA THR A 295 -1.57 19.29 -16.85
C THR A 295 -2.89 19.21 -17.61
N ILE A 296 -3.44 18.01 -17.76
CA ILE A 296 -4.66 17.74 -18.54
C ILE A 296 -5.65 17.01 -17.64
N LYS A 297 -6.93 17.40 -17.67
CA LYS A 297 -7.99 16.66 -16.97
C LYS A 297 -8.18 15.31 -17.65
N ILE A 298 -8.36 14.23 -16.87
CA ILE A 298 -8.60 12.90 -17.46
C ILE A 298 -9.87 12.90 -18.34
N LEU A 299 -10.83 13.78 -18.04
CA LEU A 299 -12.04 14.01 -18.83
C LEU A 299 -11.79 14.46 -20.28
N GLU A 300 -10.61 14.97 -20.60
CA GLU A 300 -10.23 15.34 -21.97
C GLU A 300 -9.68 14.16 -22.78
N PHE A 301 -9.45 13.00 -22.15
CA PHE A 301 -8.97 11.80 -22.83
C PHE A 301 -10.13 11.17 -23.61
N ASP A 302 -9.84 10.70 -24.83
CA ASP A 302 -10.86 10.13 -25.72
C ASP A 302 -10.49 8.71 -26.16
N LYS A 303 -9.33 8.54 -26.81
CA LYS A 303 -8.91 7.25 -27.37
C LYS A 303 -7.64 6.71 -26.70
N ILE A 304 -7.69 5.43 -26.34
CA ILE A 304 -6.54 4.67 -25.88
C ILE A 304 -5.61 4.33 -27.06
N TYR A 305 -4.38 3.92 -26.77
CA TYR A 305 -3.34 3.66 -27.77
C TYR A 305 -3.82 2.79 -28.97
N SER A 306 -4.62 1.75 -28.71
CA SER A 306 -5.13 0.81 -29.72
C SER A 306 -6.26 1.37 -30.60
N GLU A 307 -6.89 2.48 -30.22
CA GLU A 307 -7.99 3.11 -30.96
C GLU A 307 -7.50 4.27 -31.85
N ILE A 308 -6.24 4.70 -31.69
CA ILE A 308 -5.70 5.83 -32.43
C ILE A 308 -5.40 5.41 -33.88
N VAL A 309 -6.01 6.10 -34.83
CA VAL A 309 -5.76 5.96 -36.27
C VAL A 309 -5.02 7.20 -36.77
N TRP A 310 -3.93 7.01 -37.52
CA TRP A 310 -3.06 8.09 -37.97
C TRP A 310 -2.97 8.19 -39.49
N GLY A 311 -3.91 8.94 -40.09
CA GLY A 311 -3.98 9.14 -41.54
C GLY A 311 -3.99 7.81 -42.30
N ASP A 312 -3.23 7.73 -43.39
CA ASP A 312 -3.14 6.54 -44.25
C ASP A 312 -2.34 5.38 -43.64
N PHE A 313 -1.68 5.58 -42.49
CA PHE A 313 -0.90 4.54 -41.82
C PHE A 313 -1.78 3.56 -41.02
N GLY A 314 -3.08 3.84 -40.91
CA GLY A 314 -4.01 3.01 -40.14
C GLY A 314 -3.75 3.12 -38.63
N ASN A 315 -3.77 1.99 -37.94
CA ASN A 315 -3.63 1.94 -36.49
C ASN A 315 -2.22 2.37 -36.02
N LEU A 316 -2.15 3.32 -35.09
CA LEU A 316 -0.89 3.91 -34.62
C LEU A 316 0.07 2.85 -34.06
N VAL A 317 -0.45 1.86 -33.34
CA VAL A 317 0.33 0.80 -32.68
C VAL A 317 1.04 -0.08 -33.72
N GLN A 318 0.35 -0.41 -34.81
CA GLN A 318 0.92 -1.18 -35.92
C GLN A 318 1.94 -0.33 -36.68
N ALA A 319 1.62 0.94 -36.91
CA ALA A 319 2.49 1.87 -37.62
C ALA A 319 3.81 2.14 -36.89
N CYS A 320 3.84 2.11 -35.55
CA CYS A 320 5.05 2.29 -34.76
C CYS A 320 5.75 0.98 -34.34
N LYS A 321 5.28 -0.19 -34.82
CA LYS A 321 5.75 -1.51 -34.40
C LYS A 321 5.75 -1.69 -32.87
N GLN A 322 4.73 -1.17 -32.19
CA GLN A 322 4.60 -1.31 -30.72
C GLN A 322 5.73 -0.67 -29.91
N PHE A 323 6.43 0.33 -30.44
CA PHE A 323 7.50 1.02 -29.71
C PHE A 323 7.26 2.54 -29.64
N ILE A 324 7.61 3.11 -28.50
CA ILE A 324 7.76 4.56 -28.32
C ILE A 324 9.15 4.87 -27.79
N TRP A 325 9.64 6.06 -28.09
CA TRP A 325 11.03 6.44 -27.82
C TRP A 325 11.06 7.66 -26.92
N GLU A 326 11.71 7.52 -25.78
CA GLU A 326 12.11 8.67 -24.98
C GLU A 326 13.33 9.33 -25.64
N ILE A 327 13.26 10.65 -25.81
CA ILE A 327 14.35 11.43 -26.43
C ILE A 327 15.59 11.35 -25.53
N GLY A 328 16.69 10.83 -26.08
CA GLY A 328 17.95 10.65 -25.35
C GLY A 328 18.12 9.24 -24.76
N ASN A 329 17.06 8.42 -24.74
CA ASN A 329 17.13 7.04 -24.27
C ASN A 329 17.29 6.06 -25.46
N PRO A 330 18.31 5.18 -25.45
CA PRO A 330 18.49 4.19 -26.52
C PRO A 330 17.49 3.03 -26.44
N THR A 331 16.92 2.76 -25.26
CA THR A 331 15.94 1.69 -25.06
C THR A 331 14.51 2.22 -25.26
N PRO A 332 13.73 1.66 -26.21
CA PRO A 332 12.34 2.06 -26.39
C PRO A 332 11.44 1.44 -25.31
N HIS A 333 10.33 2.11 -25.00
CA HIS A 333 9.24 1.47 -24.26
C HIS A 333 8.34 0.69 -25.20
N THR A 334 7.90 -0.47 -24.74
CA THR A 334 6.98 -1.36 -25.46
C THR A 334 5.53 -0.93 -25.26
N LEU A 335 4.72 -1.13 -26.30
CA LEU A 335 3.28 -0.97 -26.27
C LEU A 335 2.56 -2.32 -26.50
N PRO A 336 1.50 -2.63 -25.74
CA PRO A 336 1.00 -1.85 -24.61
C PRO A 336 1.92 -1.90 -23.38
N ASN A 337 1.62 -1.04 -22.40
CA ASN A 337 2.25 -1.05 -21.10
C ASN A 337 2.10 -2.46 -20.46
N ARG A 338 3.16 -2.96 -19.81
CA ARG A 338 3.19 -4.24 -19.11
C ARG A 338 1.97 -4.43 -18.18
N TRP A 339 1.60 -3.40 -17.42
CA TRP A 339 0.47 -3.42 -16.50
C TRP A 339 -0.87 -3.67 -17.18
N ARG A 340 -1.01 -3.36 -18.47
CA ARG A 340 -2.23 -3.68 -19.23
C ARG A 340 -2.42 -5.19 -19.35
N PHE A 341 -1.34 -5.95 -19.52
CA PHE A 341 -1.39 -7.41 -19.58
C PHE A 341 -1.67 -8.01 -18.20
N ILE A 342 -1.00 -7.50 -17.16
CA ILE A 342 -1.15 -7.99 -15.78
C ILE A 342 -2.57 -7.73 -15.27
N ALA A 343 -3.07 -6.51 -15.42
CA ALA A 343 -4.42 -6.16 -14.98
C ALA A 343 -5.50 -6.89 -15.77
N ASN A 344 -5.23 -7.26 -17.03
CA ASN A 344 -6.15 -8.01 -17.88
C ASN A 344 -7.58 -7.42 -17.91
N GLY A 345 -7.66 -6.10 -18.06
CA GLY A 345 -8.93 -5.37 -18.07
C GLY A 345 -9.53 -5.06 -16.69
N ARG A 346 -8.80 -5.30 -15.59
CA ARG A 346 -9.19 -4.86 -14.24
C ARG A 346 -8.66 -3.47 -13.92
N VAL A 347 -9.29 -2.81 -12.94
CA VAL A 347 -8.80 -1.56 -12.37
C VAL A 347 -7.57 -1.84 -11.51
N ILE A 348 -6.56 -0.99 -11.58
CA ILE A 348 -5.41 -1.02 -10.66
C ILE A 348 -5.64 -0.01 -9.53
N ARG A 349 -5.58 -0.48 -8.28
CA ARG A 349 -5.60 0.36 -7.08
C ARG A 349 -4.19 0.47 -6.52
N HIS A 350 -3.63 1.68 -6.51
CA HIS A 350 -2.32 1.93 -5.91
C HIS A 350 -2.50 2.16 -4.40
N MET A 351 -1.99 1.25 -3.58
CA MET A 351 -2.16 1.26 -2.12
C MET A 351 -0.80 1.18 -1.40
N PRO A 352 0.00 2.27 -1.39
CA PRO A 352 1.26 2.29 -0.66
C PRO A 352 1.07 2.12 0.85
N ILE A 353 2.10 1.58 1.50
CA ILE A 353 2.13 1.36 2.95
C ILE A 353 3.25 2.16 3.61
N ASN A 354 3.04 2.57 4.86
CA ASN A 354 4.11 3.03 5.73
C ASN A 354 4.49 1.89 6.66
N LEU A 355 5.62 1.26 6.38
CA LEU A 355 6.11 0.14 7.16
C LEU A 355 6.84 0.68 8.38
N TYR A 356 6.65 0.03 9.53
CA TYR A 356 7.37 0.37 10.75
C TYR A 356 7.86 -0.87 11.47
N ALA A 357 9.02 -0.76 12.09
CA ALA A 357 9.57 -1.78 12.97
C ALA A 357 9.88 -1.18 14.34
N ASP A 358 9.53 -1.91 15.40
CA ASP A 358 9.78 -1.45 16.77
C ASP A 358 10.25 -2.60 17.68
N ASP A 359 11.03 -2.23 18.69
CA ASP A 359 11.46 -3.10 19.77
C ASP A 359 10.47 -3.02 20.94
N THR A 360 9.68 -4.07 21.07
CA THR A 360 8.68 -4.19 22.13
C THR A 360 9.17 -5.14 23.22
N SER A 361 9.10 -4.70 24.47
CA SER A 361 9.39 -5.59 25.61
C SER A 361 8.16 -6.48 25.87
N GLY A 362 8.28 -7.78 25.61
CA GLY A 362 7.14 -8.71 25.65
C GLY A 362 6.63 -9.10 27.05
N ASN A 363 7.17 -8.55 28.14
CA ASN A 363 6.78 -8.96 29.51
C ASN A 363 6.82 -7.81 30.53
N ILE A 364 5.70 -7.63 31.24
CA ILE A 364 5.61 -6.74 32.42
C ILE A 364 6.54 -7.23 33.55
N SER A 365 6.85 -8.52 33.63
CA SER A 365 7.66 -9.11 34.71
C SER A 365 9.12 -9.46 34.34
N LYS A 366 9.51 -9.33 33.07
CA LYS A 366 10.89 -9.60 32.62
C LYS A 366 11.31 -8.48 31.69
N GLN A 367 12.02 -7.53 32.26
CA GLN A 367 12.57 -6.33 31.63
C GLN A 367 13.50 -6.58 30.43
N PHE A 368 13.76 -7.84 30.06
CA PHE A 368 14.75 -8.25 29.04
C PHE A 368 14.23 -9.39 28.15
N ASN A 369 13.04 -9.26 27.57
CA ASN A 369 12.61 -10.12 26.47
C ASN A 369 12.19 -9.22 25.30
N LYS A 370 13.18 -8.82 24.51
CA LYS A 370 13.05 -7.97 23.32
C LYS A 370 12.34 -8.74 22.21
N HIS A 371 11.32 -8.13 21.64
CA HIS A 371 10.63 -8.62 20.45
C HIS A 371 10.69 -7.54 19.38
N ILE A 372 11.27 -7.88 18.23
CA ILE A 372 11.19 -7.02 17.04
C ILE A 372 9.88 -7.34 16.36
N SER A 373 9.08 -6.31 16.13
CA SER A 373 7.78 -6.46 15.48
C SER A 373 7.64 -5.50 14.31
N PHE A 374 7.11 -6.03 13.20
CA PHE A 374 6.76 -5.25 12.02
C PHE A 374 5.26 -5.07 11.91
N TYR A 375 4.92 -3.90 11.43
CA TYR A 375 3.56 -3.48 11.23
C TYR A 375 3.52 -2.41 10.13
N PHE A 376 2.33 -2.06 9.65
CA PHE A 376 2.18 -0.93 8.74
C PHE A 376 0.86 -0.19 8.92
N THR A 377 0.80 1.00 8.33
CA THR A 377 -0.44 1.74 8.08
C THR A 377 -0.57 2.02 6.59
N LEU A 378 -1.81 2.18 6.10
CA LEU A 378 -2.05 2.53 4.69
C LEU A 378 -1.75 4.01 4.46
N SER A 379 -0.86 4.32 3.51
CA SER A 379 -0.49 5.72 3.21
C SER A 379 -1.64 6.53 2.62
N GLY A 380 -2.65 5.85 2.05
CA GLY A 380 -3.85 6.47 1.47
C GLY A 380 -4.82 7.03 2.51
N LEU A 381 -4.66 6.71 3.80
CA LEU A 381 -5.55 7.19 4.85
C LEU A 381 -5.17 8.61 5.31
N PRO A 382 -6.14 9.44 5.72
CA PRO A 382 -5.84 10.66 6.45
C PRO A 382 -5.24 10.37 7.82
N LEU A 383 -4.40 11.28 8.31
CA LEU A 383 -3.64 11.07 9.54
C LEU A 383 -4.52 10.77 10.76
N ASN A 384 -5.68 11.42 10.88
CA ASN A 384 -6.61 11.19 11.99
C ASN A 384 -7.21 9.77 11.98
N VAL A 385 -7.39 9.16 10.80
CA VAL A 385 -7.88 7.79 10.65
C VAL A 385 -6.71 6.81 10.75
N ALA A 386 -5.59 7.09 10.10
CA ALA A 386 -4.38 6.24 10.14
C ALA A 386 -3.82 6.07 11.56
N ASN A 387 -3.96 7.09 12.42
CA ASN A 387 -3.52 7.04 13.82
C ASN A 387 -4.46 6.24 14.73
N GLN A 388 -5.66 5.86 14.26
CA GLN A 388 -6.52 4.98 15.03
C GLN A 388 -5.89 3.59 15.11
N GLU A 389 -5.99 2.96 16.27
CA GLU A 389 -5.45 1.61 16.48
C GLU A 389 -6.01 0.58 15.48
N TYR A 390 -7.17 0.85 14.91
CA TYR A 390 -7.78 0.01 13.88
C TYR A 390 -6.92 -0.16 12.64
N ASN A 391 -6.34 0.94 12.17
CA ASN A 391 -5.68 1.00 10.87
C ASN A 391 -4.20 0.60 10.96
N CYS A 392 -3.82 0.06 12.12
CA CYS A 392 -2.49 -0.33 12.49
C CYS A 392 -2.34 -1.84 12.34
N GLN A 393 -1.74 -2.26 11.23
CA GLN A 393 -1.74 -3.65 10.78
C GLN A 393 -0.50 -4.38 11.27
N PHE A 394 -0.67 -5.50 11.97
CA PHE A 394 0.43 -6.36 12.39
C PHE A 394 0.86 -7.31 11.27
N VAL A 395 2.18 -7.48 11.09
CA VAL A 395 2.74 -8.40 10.07
C VAL A 395 3.49 -9.55 10.71
N THR A 396 4.51 -9.27 11.52
CA THR A 396 5.38 -10.30 12.09
C THR A 396 6.02 -9.84 13.39
N THR A 397 6.39 -10.80 14.25
CA THR A 397 7.16 -10.56 15.46
C THR A 397 8.10 -11.72 15.74
N SER A 398 9.29 -11.43 16.27
CA SER A 398 10.21 -12.44 16.76
C SER A 398 11.07 -11.93 17.90
N ASN A 399 11.40 -12.82 18.83
CA ASN A 399 12.43 -12.61 19.85
C ASN A 399 13.73 -13.36 19.56
N GLN A 400 13.81 -14.05 18.42
CA GLN A 400 14.98 -14.82 17.99
C GLN A 400 15.62 -14.23 16.73
N ALA A 401 14.80 -13.70 15.83
CA ALA A 401 15.24 -13.16 14.56
C ALA A 401 15.43 -11.63 14.63
N GLY A 402 16.47 -11.14 13.96
CA GLY A 402 16.74 -9.70 13.80
C GLY A 402 15.80 -9.01 12.82
N VAL A 403 15.88 -7.67 12.72
CA VAL A 403 14.98 -6.88 11.85
C VAL A 403 15.12 -7.28 10.38
N LEU A 404 16.35 -7.54 9.91
CA LEU A 404 16.63 -7.90 8.52
C LEU A 404 16.18 -9.32 8.18
N GLU A 405 16.25 -10.28 9.13
CA GLU A 405 15.71 -11.62 8.92
C GLU A 405 14.19 -11.61 8.74
N LEU A 406 13.51 -10.76 9.51
CA LEU A 406 12.07 -10.58 9.36
C LEU A 406 11.76 -9.83 8.08
N ALA A 407 12.55 -8.81 7.71
CA ALA A 407 12.33 -8.01 6.51
C ALA A 407 12.49 -8.78 5.19
N ASP A 408 13.28 -9.86 5.17
CA ASP A 408 13.54 -10.67 3.98
C ASP A 408 12.23 -11.13 3.30
N LYS A 409 11.36 -11.80 4.07
CA LYS A 409 10.07 -12.27 3.56
C LYS A 409 9.12 -11.13 3.16
N LEU A 410 9.14 -10.03 3.90
CA LEU A 410 8.33 -8.85 3.61
C LEU A 410 8.77 -8.19 2.30
N THR A 411 10.07 -8.18 2.03
CA THR A 411 10.64 -7.61 0.80
C THR A 411 10.20 -8.39 -0.42
N ASP A 412 10.19 -9.72 -0.37
CA ASP A 412 9.65 -10.57 -1.43
C ASP A 412 8.18 -10.25 -1.73
N GLU A 413 7.33 -10.19 -0.69
CA GLU A 413 5.89 -9.88 -0.87
C GLU A 413 5.66 -8.48 -1.46
N MET A 414 6.42 -7.49 -1.00
CA MET A 414 6.33 -6.13 -1.52
C MET A 414 6.84 -6.02 -2.96
N ASN A 415 7.90 -6.74 -3.31
CA ASN A 415 8.40 -6.81 -4.69
C ASN A 415 7.37 -7.46 -5.62
N ASP A 416 6.72 -8.54 -5.18
CA ASP A 416 5.64 -9.19 -5.94
C ASP A 416 4.44 -8.24 -6.13
N LEU A 417 4.03 -7.53 -5.08
CA LEU A 417 2.97 -6.51 -5.14
C LEU A 417 3.31 -5.36 -6.10
N ALA A 418 4.57 -4.91 -6.12
CA ALA A 418 5.03 -3.84 -7.00
C ALA A 418 5.23 -4.31 -8.46
N THR A 419 5.41 -5.61 -8.69
CA THR A 419 5.81 -6.16 -9.99
C THR A 419 4.68 -6.87 -10.73
N PHE A 420 3.81 -7.55 -9.99
CA PHE A 420 2.71 -8.37 -10.49
C PHE A 420 1.35 -7.95 -9.92
N GLY A 421 1.35 -7.21 -8.81
CA GLY A 421 0.13 -6.87 -8.10
C GLY A 421 -0.56 -8.08 -7.46
N HIS A 422 -1.69 -7.84 -6.79
CA HIS A 422 -2.48 -8.86 -6.12
C HIS A 422 -3.97 -8.68 -6.44
N LEU A 423 -4.69 -9.77 -6.72
CA LEU A 423 -6.12 -9.70 -7.01
C LEU A 423 -6.92 -9.50 -5.73
N ALA A 424 -7.88 -8.57 -5.76
CA ALA A 424 -8.75 -8.28 -4.62
C ALA A 424 -10.12 -7.80 -5.09
N HIS A 425 -11.10 -7.79 -4.18
CA HIS A 425 -12.42 -7.19 -4.44
C HIS A 425 -12.45 -5.77 -3.91
N ASP A 426 -12.84 -4.81 -4.75
CA ASP A 426 -13.01 -3.42 -4.34
C ASP A 426 -14.43 -3.17 -3.84
N TYR A 427 -14.55 -2.71 -2.59
CA TYR A 427 -15.85 -2.46 -1.97
C TYR A 427 -16.71 -1.44 -2.72
N GLU A 428 -16.14 -0.33 -3.20
CA GLU A 428 -16.89 0.74 -3.87
C GLU A 428 -17.24 0.38 -5.31
N LEU A 429 -16.31 -0.24 -6.03
CA LEU A 429 -16.53 -0.61 -7.44
C LEU A 429 -17.33 -1.91 -7.61
N ASP A 430 -17.49 -2.69 -6.53
CA ASP A 430 -18.11 -4.01 -6.50
C ASP A 430 -17.61 -4.95 -7.60
N GLN A 431 -16.29 -4.95 -7.81
CA GLN A 431 -15.64 -5.78 -8.83
C GLN A 431 -14.24 -6.18 -8.41
N GLU A 432 -13.71 -7.21 -9.09
CA GLU A 432 -12.33 -7.64 -8.94
C GLU A 432 -11.37 -6.58 -9.54
N VAL A 433 -10.42 -6.16 -8.73
CA VAL A 433 -9.37 -5.19 -9.07
C VAL A 433 -7.99 -5.79 -8.80
N LEU A 434 -6.95 -5.10 -9.24
CA LEU A 434 -5.56 -5.44 -8.96
C LEU A 434 -4.97 -4.40 -8.00
N ILE A 435 -4.52 -4.84 -6.84
CA ILE A 435 -3.77 -4.02 -5.89
C ILE A 435 -2.32 -3.97 -6.34
N MET A 436 -1.79 -2.75 -6.44
CA MET A 436 -0.36 -2.49 -6.58
C MET A 436 0.08 -1.74 -5.32
N SER A 437 1.10 -2.23 -4.65
CA SER A 437 1.59 -1.63 -3.40
C SER A 437 3.11 -1.48 -3.41
N VAL A 438 3.58 -0.47 -2.69
CA VAL A 438 4.99 -0.16 -2.48
C VAL A 438 5.16 0.35 -1.05
N VAL A 439 6.37 0.22 -0.49
CA VAL A 439 6.70 0.86 0.79
C VAL A 439 6.94 2.35 0.52
N LEU A 440 6.01 3.21 0.93
CA LEU A 440 6.15 4.65 0.75
C LEU A 440 7.22 5.20 1.71
N CYS A 441 7.25 4.75 2.96
CA CYS A 441 8.32 5.07 3.88
C CYS A 441 8.52 3.98 4.93
N PHE A 442 9.74 3.86 5.41
CA PHE A 442 10.09 3.02 6.56
C PHE A 442 10.28 3.88 7.82
N GLN A 443 9.52 3.59 8.86
CA GLN A 443 9.55 4.29 10.14
C GLN A 443 10.25 3.44 11.20
N GLY A 444 11.13 4.08 11.98
CA GLY A 444 11.87 3.48 13.07
C GLY A 444 12.49 4.59 13.92
N ASP A 445 12.84 4.27 15.16
CA ASP A 445 13.71 5.13 15.94
C ASP A 445 15.14 5.10 15.37
N SER A 446 16.01 5.99 15.84
CA SER A 446 17.37 6.08 15.28
C SER A 446 18.15 4.75 15.35
N PRO A 447 18.10 3.97 16.45
CA PRO A 447 18.65 2.62 16.47
C PRO A 447 18.08 1.69 15.41
N MET A 448 16.75 1.63 15.26
CA MET A 448 16.11 0.77 14.27
C MET A 448 16.44 1.19 12.83
N HIS A 449 16.47 2.49 12.54
CA HIS A 449 16.93 3.01 11.24
C HIS A 449 18.37 2.62 10.95
N ALA A 450 19.25 2.65 11.96
CA ALA A 450 20.63 2.23 11.79
C ALA A 450 20.78 0.73 11.52
N GLU A 451 19.96 -0.10 12.16
CA GLU A 451 19.93 -1.56 11.95
C GLU A 451 19.44 -1.90 10.53
N VAL A 452 18.36 -1.25 10.08
CA VAL A 452 17.74 -1.49 8.76
C VAL A 452 18.63 -0.99 7.61
N THR A 453 19.23 0.20 7.76
CA THR A 453 20.15 0.75 6.74
C THR A 453 21.56 0.16 6.80
N SER A 454 21.82 -0.69 7.81
CA SER A 454 23.15 -1.20 8.12
C SER A 454 24.20 -0.09 8.32
N THR A 455 23.77 1.10 8.78
CA THR A 455 24.69 2.20 9.14
C THR A 455 25.22 2.01 10.55
N HIS A 456 26.42 1.48 10.70
CA HIS A 456 27.14 1.55 11.99
C HIS A 456 27.70 2.96 12.26
N LEU A 457 27.76 3.84 11.24
CA LEU A 457 28.23 5.22 11.28
C LEU A 457 27.25 6.12 10.49
N GLN A 458 26.92 7.30 11.02
CA GLN A 458 25.87 8.22 10.51
C GLN A 458 26.02 8.67 9.03
N ASN A 459 27.18 8.48 8.41
CA ASN A 459 27.49 9.00 7.07
C ASN A 459 27.64 7.94 5.96
N ALA A 460 27.37 6.65 6.23
CA ALA A 460 27.55 5.59 5.24
C ALA A 460 26.43 4.55 5.32
N SER A 461 25.32 4.79 4.62
CA SER A 461 24.23 3.82 4.47
C SER A 461 24.52 2.87 3.32
N LEU A 462 24.41 1.56 3.58
CA LEU A 462 24.51 0.53 2.55
C LEU A 462 23.14 0.23 1.90
N ASN A 463 22.03 0.56 2.58
CA ASN A 463 20.66 0.44 2.06
C ASN A 463 19.93 1.79 2.16
N CYS A 464 19.07 2.13 1.20
CA CYS A 464 18.25 3.33 1.24
C CYS A 464 17.02 3.16 2.16
N CYS A 465 16.68 4.21 2.94
CA CYS A 465 15.41 4.34 3.67
C CYS A 465 14.34 5.12 2.88
#